data_AF-A0A971UMH4-F1
#
_entry.id   AF-A0A971UMH4-F1
#
_cell.length_a   1.000
_cell.length_b   1.000
_cell.length_c   1.000
_cell.angle_alpha   90.00
_cell.angle_beta   90.00
_cell.angle_gamma   90.00
#
_symmetry.space_group_name_H-M   'P 1'
#
loop_
_entity.id
_entity.type
_entity.pdbx_description
1 polymer ?
#
loop_
_entity_poly.entity_id
_entity_poly.type
_entity_poly.pdbx_seq_one_letter_code
_entity_poly.pdbx_strand_id
1 'polypeptide(L)' 'MIKIRARGNETVEQMIKRFKKLCEKEGLIRDIKRNAYYEKPSERRRRSMRKSRRTTGAPQ' A
#
# COMPACT_ATOMS: atom_id res chain seq x y z
N MET A 1 -11.74 -2.59 2.62
CA MET A 1 -11.72 -4.07 2.69
C MET A 1 -11.51 -4.61 1.29
N ILE A 2 -10.40 -5.30 1.04
CA ILE A 2 -10.06 -5.82 -0.29
C ILE A 2 -10.97 -7.01 -0.58
N LYS A 3 -11.83 -6.89 -1.60
CA LYS A 3 -12.72 -7.97 -2.05
C LYS A 3 -12.44 -8.23 -3.53
N ILE A 4 -12.21 -9.49 -3.88
CA ILE A 4 -12.09 -9.94 -5.27
C ILE A 4 -13.25 -10.90 -5.55
N ARG A 5 -13.96 -10.63 -6.65
CA ARG A 5 -14.97 -11.55 -7.19
C ARG A 5 -14.32 -12.34 -8.32
N ALA A 6 -14.57 -13.64 -8.35
CA ALA A 6 -14.19 -14.49 -9.48
C ALA A 6 -14.97 -14.04 -10.72
N ARG A 7 -14.29 -13.89 -11.85
CA ARG A 7 -14.95 -13.78 -13.16
C ARG A 7 -14.96 -15.18 -13.80
N GLY A 8 -16.00 -15.48 -14.58
CA GLY A 8 -16.26 -16.83 -15.10
C GLY A 8 -15.14 -17.47 -15.93
N ASN A 9 -14.17 -16.68 -16.43
CA ASN A 9 -13.09 -17.14 -17.29
C ASN A 9 -11.70 -17.03 -16.63
N GLU A 10 -11.61 -16.90 -15.30
CA GLU A 10 -10.32 -16.71 -14.63
C GLU A 10 -9.88 -17.96 -13.88
N THR A 11 -8.60 -18.31 -14.04
CA THR A 11 -7.97 -19.37 -13.25
C THR A 11 -7.65 -18.89 -11.84
N VAL A 12 -7.50 -19.84 -10.91
CA VAL A 12 -7.16 -19.54 -9.51
C VAL A 12 -5.87 -18.72 -9.40
N GLU A 13 -4.86 -18.99 -10.24
CA GLU A 13 -3.62 -18.22 -10.26
C GLU A 13 -3.81 -16.76 -10.69
N GLN A 14 -4.68 -16.51 -11.67
CA GLN A 14 -5.00 -15.14 -12.11
C GLN A 14 -5.74 -14.36 -11.01
N MET A 15 -6.55 -15.05 -10.20
CA MET A 15 -7.17 -14.47 -9.02
C MET A 15 -6.14 -14.09 -7.96
N ILE A 16 -5.18 -14.98 -7.66
CA ILE A 16 -4.12 -14.72 -6.69
C ILE A 16 -3.22 -13.54 -7.14
N LYS A 17 -2.87 -13.46 -8.44
CA LYS A 17 -2.08 -12.35 -8.98
C LYS A 17 -2.79 -11.00 -8.80
N ARG A 18 -4.11 -10.93 -9.08
CA ARG A 18 -4.88 -9.71 -8.85
C ARG A 18 -5.02 -9.38 -7.38
N PHE A 19 -5.18 -10.38 -6.51
CA PHE A 19 -5.19 -10.18 -5.06
C PHE A 19 -3.89 -9.54 -4.58
N LYS A 20 -2.74 -10.08 -4.97
CA LYS A 20 -1.43 -9.49 -4.64
C LYS A 20 -1.33 -8.05 -5.13
N LYS A 21 -1.74 -7.77 -6.38
CA LYS A 21 -1.71 -6.42 -6.95
C LYS A 21 -2.63 -5.43 -6.23
N LEU A 22 -3.82 -5.87 -5.80
CA LEU A 22 -4.73 -5.05 -4.98
C LEU A 22 -4.15 -4.76 -3.59
N CYS A 23 -3.56 -5.77 -2.93
CA CYS A 23 -2.89 -5.60 -1.64
C CYS A 23 -1.69 -4.64 -1.71
N GLU A 24 -0.94 -4.68 -2.81
CA GLU A 24 0.16 -3.75 -3.07
C GLU A 24 -0.34 -2.32 -3.35
N LYS A 25 -1.39 -2.18 -4.17
CA LYS A 25 -1.98 -0.87 -4.53
C LYS A 25 -2.56 -0.16 -3.31
N GLU A 26 -3.27 -0.88 -2.46
CA GLU A 26 -3.82 -0.34 -1.21
C GLU A 26 -2.73 -0.03 -0.17
N GLY A 27 -1.48 -0.43 -0.42
CA GLY A 27 -0.37 -0.20 0.51
C GLY A 27 -0.52 -0.95 1.83
N LEU A 28 -1.39 -1.98 1.89
CA LEU A 28 -1.74 -2.71 3.10
C LEU A 28 -0.48 -3.26 3.81
N ILE A 29 0.44 -3.86 3.04
CA ILE A 29 1.70 -4.40 3.56
C ILE A 29 2.56 -3.29 4.18
N ARG A 30 2.57 -2.10 3.58
CA ARG A 30 3.34 -0.94 4.07
C ARG A 30 2.74 -0.39 5.35
N ASP A 31 1.42 -0.40 5.49
CA ASP A 31 0.72 0.08 6.68
C ASP A 31 0.84 -0.92 7.83
N ILE A 32 0.77 -2.23 7.56
CA ILE A 32 1.07 -3.28 8.55
C ILE A 32 2.49 -3.09 9.09
N LYS A 33 3.49 -2.97 8.21
CA LYS A 33 4.88 -2.72 8.64
C LYS A 33 5.06 -1.41 9.41
N ARG A 34 4.25 -0.39 9.11
CA ARG A 34 4.29 0.90 9.82
C ARG A 34 3.73 0.80 11.24
N ASN A 35 2.68 -0.01 11.40
CA ASN A 35 1.95 -0.14 12.65
C ASN A 35 2.45 -1.31 13.51
N ALA A 36 3.39 -2.11 13.01
CA ALA A 36 3.97 -3.25 13.72
C ALA A 36 4.77 -2.83 14.98
N TYR A 37 5.23 -1.58 15.04
CA TYR A 37 5.95 -1.02 16.17
C TYR A 37 5.41 0.36 16.51
N TYR A 38 5.48 0.72 17.79
CA TYR A 38 5.12 2.07 18.21
C TYR A 38 6.09 3.08 17.59
N GLU A 39 5.54 4.02 16.83
CA GLU A 39 6.27 5.16 16.32
C GLU A 39 5.90 6.41 17.13
N LYS A 40 6.89 7.07 17.72
CA LYS A 40 6.69 8.35 18.42
C LYS A 40 6.03 9.37 17.49
N PRO A 41 5.08 10.20 17.96
CA PRO A 41 4.38 11.18 17.12
C PRO A 41 5.31 12.14 16.35
N SER A 42 6.48 12.46 16.88
CA SER A 42 7.51 13.28 16.21
C SER A 42 8.07 12.61 14.97
N GLU A 43 8.37 11.31 15.04
CA GLU A 43 8.91 10.53 13.91
C GLU A 43 7.86 10.33 12.84
N ARG A 44 6.59 10.12 13.24
CA ARG A 44 5.46 10.04 12.31
C ARG A 44 5.30 11.33 11.50
N ARG A 45 5.38 12.49 12.16
CA ARG A 45 5.34 13.81 11.49
C ARG A 45 6.52 14.01 10.55
N ARG A 46 7.74 13.68 11.00
CA ARG A 46 8.97 13.77 10.19
C ARG A 46 8.90 12.90 8.93
N ARG A 47 8.40 11.67 9.06
CA ARG A 47 8.20 10.74 7.94
C ARG A 47 7.15 11.26 6.95
N SER A 48 6.05 11.83 7.44
CA SER A 48 5.02 12.43 6.59
C SER A 48 5.58 13.58 5.74
N MET A 49 6.31 14.51 6.36
CA MET A 49 6.98 15.62 5.66
C MET A 49 7.97 15.12 4.60
N ARG A 50 8.80 14.12 4.92
CA ARG A 50 9.72 13.51 3.94
C ARG A 50 8.99 12.85 2.77
N LYS A 51 7.83 12.21 3.01
CA LYS A 51 7.01 11.61 1.96
C LYS A 51 6.46 12.70 1.03
N SER A 52 5.93 13.79 1.57
CA SER A 52 5.39 14.91 0.78
C SER A 52 6.47 15.58 -0.08
N ARG A 53 7.66 15.86 0.48
CA ARG A 53 8.79 16.47 -0.24
C ARG A 53 9.32 15.60 -1.38
N ARG A 54 9.23 14.27 -1.26
CA ARG A 54 9.59 13.34 -2.34
C ARG A 54 8.55 13.33 -3.47
N THR A 55 7.29 13.64 -3.19
CA THR A 55 6.21 13.67 -4.17
C THR A 55 6.14 15.02 -4.91
N THR A 56 6.50 16.13 -4.24
CA THR A 56 6.52 17.49 -4.83
C THR A 56 7.83 17.84 -5.54
N GLY A 57 8.61 16.84 -5.97
CA GLY A 57 9.93 17.01 -6.60
C GLY A 57 9.98 16.59 -8.07
N ALA A 58 8.86 16.50 -8.76
CA ALA A 58 8.85 16.42 -10.23
C ALA A 58 8.83 17.86 -10.79
N PRO A 59 9.91 18.34 -11.45
CA PRO A 59 9.82 19.53 -12.28
C PRO A 59 8.94 19.20 -13.50
N GLN A 60 8.41 20.27 -14.11
CA GLN A 60 7.55 20.25 -15.31
C GLN A 60 8.06 19.34 -16.43
#